data_AF-A0A5P2DUR2-F1
#
_entry.id   AF-A0A5P2DUR2-F1
#
_cell.length_a   1.000
_cell.length_b   1.000
_cell.length_c   1.000
_cell.angle_alpha   90.00
_cell.angle_beta   90.00
_cell.angle_gamma   90.00
#
_symmetry.space_group_name_H-M   'P 1'
#
loop_
_entity.id
_entity.type
_entity.pdbx_description
1 polymer ?
#
loop_
_entity_poly.entity_id
_entity_poly.type
_entity_poly.pdbx_seq_one_letter_code
_entity_poly.pdbx_strand_id
1 'polypeptide(L)'
;MYRVLHCEPCEECVREDWQFIRDGELRWEGFDHCPAYEIYACERGRGVPPPPVRERILAREGAVRLSVGGPCGVPVALLRRVYGLTVAELAAARRTGYRATPVEARYLSAPTP
;
A
#
# COMPACT_ATOMS: atom_id res chain seq x y z
N MET A 1 -30.04 1.01 14.17
CA MET A 1 -28.98 0.03 13.88
C MET A 1 -27.65 0.76 13.89
N TYR A 2 -26.90 0.65 14.98
CA TYR A 2 -25.62 1.34 15.14
C TYR A 2 -24.55 0.53 14.39
N ARG A 3 -23.95 1.12 13.35
CA ARG A 3 -22.80 0.51 12.67
C ARG A 3 -21.59 0.69 13.57
N VAL A 4 -21.11 -0.40 14.15
CA VAL A 4 -19.86 -0.40 14.91
C VAL A 4 -18.73 -0.23 13.89
N LEU A 5 -18.01 0.89 13.98
CA LEU A 5 -16.98 1.28 13.00
C LEU A 5 -15.59 0.70 13.33
N HIS A 6 -15.42 0.11 14.51
CA HIS A 6 -14.15 -0.41 15.00
C HIS A 6 -14.37 -1.70 15.78
N CYS A 7 -13.47 -2.67 15.59
CA CYS A 7 -13.56 -4.00 16.18
C CYS A 7 -13.33 -4.00 17.73
N GLU A 8 -12.88 -2.88 18.31
CA GLU A 8 -12.73 -2.76 19.75
C GLU A 8 -14.09 -2.75 20.48
N PRO A 9 -14.27 -3.49 21.59
CA PRO A 9 -13.24 -4.11 22.43
C PRO A 9 -13.21 -5.66 22.35
N CYS A 10 -12.55 -6.24 21.37
CA CYS A 10 -12.38 -7.70 21.25
C CYS A 10 -10.89 -8.08 21.14
N GLU A 11 -10.38 -8.90 22.09
CA GLU A 11 -8.99 -9.40 22.08
C GLU A 11 -8.71 -10.34 20.89
N GLU A 12 -9.76 -10.86 20.25
CA GLU A 12 -9.69 -11.72 19.06
C GLU A 12 -9.80 -10.93 17.74
N CYS A 13 -9.73 -9.59 17.78
CA CYS A 13 -9.75 -8.79 16.56
C CYS A 13 -8.56 -9.09 15.67
N VAL A 14 -8.85 -9.58 14.47
CA VAL A 14 -7.87 -9.77 13.41
C VAL A 14 -8.00 -8.62 12.43
N ARG A 15 -6.87 -7.96 12.14
CA ARG A 15 -6.76 -7.00 11.04
C ARG A 15 -5.93 -7.57 9.91
N GLU A 16 -6.48 -7.53 8.71
CA GLU A 16 -5.79 -7.88 7.48
C GLU A 16 -5.81 -6.69 6.52
N ASP A 17 -4.65 -6.34 5.95
CA ASP A 17 -4.56 -5.31 4.92
C ASP A 17 -3.89 -5.90 3.68
N TRP A 18 -4.33 -5.54 2.49
CA TRP A 18 -3.74 -5.97 1.23
C TRP A 18 -3.85 -4.92 0.13
N GLN A 19 -3.06 -5.13 -0.91
CA GLN A 19 -3.10 -4.34 -2.15
C GLN A 19 -3.45 -5.22 -3.33
N PHE A 20 -4.01 -4.61 -4.36
CA PHE A 20 -4.28 -5.25 -5.64
C PHE A 20 -4.32 -4.20 -6.76
N ILE A 21 -4.23 -4.67 -8.00
CA ILE A 21 -4.42 -3.84 -9.19
C ILE A 21 -5.76 -4.25 -9.80
N ARG A 22 -6.65 -3.28 -10.03
CA ARG A 22 -7.94 -3.50 -10.70
C ARG A 22 -8.18 -2.36 -11.69
N ASP A 23 -8.54 -2.72 -12.92
CA ASP A 23 -8.78 -1.76 -14.01
C ASP A 23 -7.58 -0.81 -14.26
N GLY A 24 -6.36 -1.34 -14.11
CA GLY A 24 -5.13 -0.55 -14.24
C GLY A 24 -4.86 0.41 -13.09
N GLU A 25 -5.65 0.39 -12.02
CA GLU A 25 -5.46 1.23 -10.84
C GLU A 25 -4.92 0.43 -9.66
N LEU A 26 -3.95 1.00 -8.93
CA LEU A 26 -3.56 0.51 -7.62
C LEU A 26 -4.70 0.73 -6.62
N ARG A 27 -5.04 -0.29 -5.84
CA ARG A 27 -6.07 -0.25 -4.80
C ARG A 27 -5.59 -0.99 -3.56
N TRP A 28 -6.24 -0.68 -2.44
CA TRP A 28 -5.98 -1.34 -1.17
C TRP A 28 -7.28 -1.53 -0.39
N GLU A 29 -7.29 -2.58 0.42
CA GLU A 29 -8.37 -2.92 1.33
C GLU A 29 -7.76 -3.31 2.69
N GLY A 30 -8.47 -2.93 3.74
CA GLY A 30 -8.23 -3.30 5.12
C GLY A 30 -9.51 -3.89 5.70
N PHE A 31 -9.39 -5.02 6.37
CA PHE A 31 -10.50 -5.77 6.93
C PHE A 31 -10.22 -6.07 8.39
N ASP A 32 -11.12 -5.63 9.25
CA ASP A 32 -11.15 -5.98 10.66
C ASP A 32 -12.30 -6.96 10.90
N HIS A 33 -12.00 -8.05 11.59
CA HIS A 33 -12.98 -9.06 11.97
C HIS A 33 -12.76 -9.53 13.40
N CYS A 34 -13.84 -9.61 14.18
CA CYS A 34 -13.86 -10.34 15.45
C CYS A 34 -14.91 -11.47 15.39
N PRO A 35 -14.48 -12.74 15.47
CA PRO A 35 -15.39 -13.88 15.42
C PRO A 35 -16.35 -13.94 16.61
N ALA A 36 -15.95 -13.41 17.78
CA ALA A 36 -16.78 -13.44 19.00
C ALA A 36 -18.04 -12.55 18.92
N TYR A 37 -18.01 -11.49 18.09
CA TYR A 37 -19.11 -10.51 18.00
C TYR A 37 -19.67 -10.32 16.58
N GLU A 38 -19.23 -11.11 15.60
CA GLU A 38 -19.60 -10.99 14.17
C GLU A 38 -19.46 -9.56 13.61
N ILE A 39 -18.49 -8.80 14.12
CA ILE A 39 -18.21 -7.43 13.67
C ILE A 39 -17.25 -7.47 12.49
N TYR A 40 -17.62 -6.74 11.43
CA TYR A 40 -16.82 -6.56 10.23
C TYR A 40 -16.66 -5.07 9.92
N ALA A 41 -15.42 -4.60 9.81
CA ALA A 41 -15.13 -3.26 9.30
C ALA A 41 -14.23 -3.35 8.06
N CYS A 42 -14.62 -2.64 7.00
CA CYS A 42 -13.86 -2.61 5.75
C CYS A 42 -13.40 -1.17 5.48
N GLU A 43 -12.10 -0.99 5.43
CA GLU A 43 -11.48 0.21 4.88
C GLU A 43 -11.01 -0.09 3.45
N ARG A 44 -11.16 0.86 2.55
CA ARG A 44 -10.72 0.69 1.16
C ARG A 44 -10.32 2.02 0.55
N GLY A 45 -9.39 1.98 -0.38
CA GLY A 45 -8.96 3.18 -1.09
C GLY A 45 -8.34 2.89 -2.45
N ARG A 46 -8.24 3.96 -3.22
CA ARG A 46 -7.51 4.00 -4.50
C ARG A 46 -6.12 4.61 -4.27
N GLY A 47 -5.16 4.18 -5.07
CA GLY A 47 -3.78 4.63 -5.03
C GLY A 47 -2.98 4.02 -3.88
N VAL A 48 -2.01 4.79 -3.41
CA VAL A 48 -1.09 4.39 -2.34
C VAL A 48 -1.85 4.27 -1.01
N PRO A 49 -1.70 3.18 -0.26
CA PRO A 49 -2.32 3.04 1.05
C PRO A 49 -1.78 4.09 2.01
N PRO A 50 -2.57 4.50 3.01
CA PRO A 50 -2.07 5.27 4.13
C PRO A 50 -0.84 4.60 4.77
N PRO A 51 0.12 5.37 5.34
CA PRO A 51 1.34 4.82 5.92
C PRO A 51 1.16 3.61 6.86
N PRO A 52 0.20 3.59 7.81
CA PRO A 52 0.05 2.43 8.70
C PRO A 52 -0.42 1.16 7.98
N VAL A 53 -1.29 1.30 6.98
CA VAL A 53 -1.76 0.18 6.13
C VAL A 53 -0.59 -0.35 5.30
N ARG A 54 0.15 0.56 4.68
CA ARG A 54 1.29 0.23 3.83
C ARG A 54 2.40 -0.50 4.59
N GLU A 55 2.75 -0.06 5.79
CA GLU A 55 3.77 -0.74 6.60
C GLU A 55 3.33 -2.15 7.05
N ARG A 56 2.04 -2.36 7.35
CA ARG A 56 1.54 -3.71 7.67
C ARG A 56 1.60 -4.64 6.46
N ILE A 57 1.26 -4.15 5.27
CA ILE A 57 1.42 -4.91 4.02
C ILE A 57 2.90 -5.24 3.80
N LEU A 58 3.81 -4.29 3.98
CA LEU A 58 5.25 -4.50 3.84
C LEU A 58 5.82 -5.47 4.88
N ALA A 59 5.30 -5.48 6.10
CA ALA A 59 5.69 -6.41 7.15
C ALA A 59 5.25 -7.85 6.82
N ARG A 60 4.04 -8.01 6.26
CA ARG A 60 3.48 -9.32 5.90
C ARG A 60 4.06 -9.89 4.61
N GLU A 61 4.14 -9.08 3.57
CA GLU A 61 4.47 -9.52 2.20
C GLU A 61 5.94 -9.29 1.84
N GLY A 62 6.67 -8.58 2.70
CA GLY A 62 8.02 -8.15 2.42
C GLY A 62 8.06 -6.92 1.50
N ALA A 63 9.29 -6.49 1.20
CA ALA A 63 9.53 -5.33 0.37
C ALA A 63 10.38 -5.66 -0.86
N VAL A 64 10.01 -5.07 -1.99
CA VAL A 64 10.78 -5.11 -3.23
C VAL A 64 11.52 -3.78 -3.38
N ARG A 65 12.82 -3.83 -3.68
CA ARG A 65 13.60 -2.62 -3.97
C ARG A 65 13.60 -2.36 -5.47
N LEU A 66 13.17 -1.16 -5.86
CA LEU A 66 13.17 -0.70 -7.23
C LEU A 66 14.22 0.38 -7.44
N SER A 67 14.98 0.29 -8.53
CA SER A 67 15.85 1.37 -8.96
C SER A 67 15.02 2.61 -9.32
N VAL A 68 15.51 3.80 -8.99
CA VAL A 68 14.82 5.07 -9.29
C VAL A 68 15.59 5.85 -10.34
N GLY A 69 14.93 6.14 -11.46
CA GLY A 69 15.52 6.79 -12.62
C GLY A 69 16.45 5.89 -13.44
N GLY A 70 16.92 6.42 -14.58
CA GLY A 70 17.67 5.67 -15.57
C GLY A 70 16.77 4.82 -16.48
N PRO A 71 17.35 4.12 -17.48
CA PRO A 71 16.57 3.41 -18.51
C PRO A 71 15.66 2.29 -17.99
N CYS A 72 16.05 1.64 -16.90
CA CYS A 72 15.33 0.50 -16.31
C CYS A 72 14.72 0.81 -14.93
N GLY A 73 14.80 2.06 -14.47
CA GLY A 73 14.31 2.46 -13.15
C GLY A 73 12.96 3.15 -13.20
N VAL A 74 12.28 3.18 -12.06
CA VAL A 74 11.00 3.86 -11.93
C VAL A 74 11.17 5.35 -12.24
N PRO A 75 10.34 5.94 -13.12
CA PRO A 75 10.43 7.36 -13.43
C PRO A 75 10.23 8.24 -12.19
N VAL A 76 11.11 9.21 -11.99
CA VAL A 76 11.05 10.15 -10.86
C VAL A 76 9.75 10.95 -10.86
N ALA A 77 9.27 11.35 -12.03
CA ALA A 77 8.01 12.07 -12.19
C ALA A 77 6.81 11.24 -11.72
N LEU A 78 6.84 9.92 -11.94
CA LEU A 78 5.79 9.01 -11.51
C LEU A 78 5.74 8.91 -9.99
N LEU A 79 6.89 8.73 -9.33
CA LEU A 79 6.96 8.69 -7.88
C LEU A 79 6.50 10.00 -7.22
N ARG A 80 6.82 11.16 -7.81
CA ARG A 80 6.31 12.45 -7.33
C ARG A 80 4.79 12.54 -7.46
N ARG A 81 4.26 12.18 -8.63
CA ARG A 81 2.84 12.35 -8.96
C ARG A 81 1.96 11.39 -8.18
N VAL A 82 2.37 10.12 -8.07
CA VAL A 82 1.54 9.04 -7.49
C VAL A 82 1.80 8.89 -6.00
N TYR A 83 3.05 9.03 -5.56
CA TYR A 83 3.44 8.76 -4.17
C TYR A 83 3.77 10.03 -3.38
N GLY A 84 3.70 11.21 -4.01
CA GLY A 84 3.91 12.49 -3.32
C GLY A 84 5.32 12.70 -2.79
N LEU A 85 6.31 11.89 -3.22
CA LEU A 85 7.65 11.95 -2.67
C LEU A 85 8.28 13.33 -2.86
N THR A 86 8.84 13.86 -1.78
CA THR A 86 9.63 15.08 -1.76
C THR A 86 10.95 14.91 -2.51
N VAL A 87 11.63 16.03 -2.81
CA VAL A 87 12.96 15.99 -3.45
C VAL A 87 13.97 15.20 -2.61
N ALA A 88 13.92 15.35 -1.28
CA ALA A 88 14.82 14.66 -0.37
C ALA A 88 14.59 13.14 -0.39
N GLU A 89 13.33 12.70 -0.37
CA GLU A 89 12.98 11.27 -0.42
C GLU A 89 13.36 10.64 -1.77
N LEU A 90 13.18 11.37 -2.88
CA LEU A 90 13.63 10.89 -4.20
C LEU A 90 15.14 10.79 -4.29
N ALA A 91 15.88 11.74 -3.70
CA ALA A 91 17.33 11.68 -3.66
C ALA A 91 17.82 10.48 -2.83
N ALA A 92 17.14 10.17 -1.72
CA ALA A 92 17.40 8.96 -0.94
C ALA A 92 17.08 7.70 -1.74
N ALA A 93 15.90 7.61 -2.34
CA ALA A 93 15.46 6.47 -3.13
C ALA A 93 16.34 6.22 -4.37
N ARG A 94 16.92 7.26 -4.97
CA ARG A 94 17.94 7.11 -6.03
C ARG A 94 19.21 6.40 -5.55
N ARG A 95 19.61 6.60 -4.29
CA ARG A 95 20.82 5.98 -3.73
C ARG A 95 20.57 4.57 -3.22
N THR A 96 19.41 4.33 -2.61
CA THR A 96 19.12 3.08 -1.88
C THR A 96 18.09 2.17 -2.56
N GLY A 97 17.49 2.64 -3.64
CA GLY A 97 16.27 2.07 -4.22
C GLY A 97 15.02 2.54 -3.47
N TYR A 98 13.89 2.56 -4.19
CA TYR A 98 12.56 2.76 -3.62
C TYR A 98 12.06 1.44 -3.04
N ARG A 99 11.67 1.46 -1.76
CA ARG A 99 11.08 0.32 -1.07
C ARG A 99 9.59 0.25 -1.42
N ALA A 100 9.19 -0.68 -2.27
CA ALA A 100 7.82 -0.90 -2.72
C ALA A 100 7.23 -2.18 -2.13
N THR A 101 5.90 -2.27 -2.02
CA THR A 101 5.24 -3.57 -1.86
C THR A 101 5.37 -4.39 -3.16
N PRO A 102 5.16 -5.72 -3.13
CA PRO A 102 5.15 -6.52 -4.36
C PRO A 102 4.13 -6.04 -5.40
N VAL A 103 2.96 -5.55 -4.95
CA VAL A 103 1.92 -5.01 -5.83
C VAL A 103 2.29 -3.64 -6.40
N GLU A 104 2.84 -2.74 -5.58
CA GLU A 104 3.40 -1.47 -6.05
C GLU A 104 4.50 -1.69 -7.08
N ALA A 105 5.36 -2.69 -6.88
CA ALA A 105 6.43 -3.02 -7.81
C ALA A 105 5.91 -3.47 -9.18
N ARG A 106 4.86 -4.29 -9.20
CA ARG A 106 4.17 -4.68 -10.44
C ARG A 106 3.52 -3.48 -11.12
N TYR A 107 2.85 -2.64 -10.34
CA TYR A 107 2.18 -1.44 -10.83
C TYR A 107 3.17 -0.44 -11.47
N LEU A 108 4.30 -0.19 -10.80
CA LEU A 108 5.33 0.75 -11.25
C LEU A 108 6.18 0.24 -12.42
N SER A 109 6.26 -1.08 -12.59
CA SER A 109 7.01 -1.71 -13.69
C SER A 109 6.13 -2.01 -14.91
N ALA A 110 4.82 -1.86 -14.79
CA ALA A 110 3.91 -2.06 -15.92
C ALA A 110 4.12 -0.94 -16.96
N PRO A 111 4.14 -1.28 -18.27
CA PRO A 111 4.11 -0.26 -19.30
C PRO A 111 2.84 0.59 -19.12
N THR A 112 3.01 1.92 -19.13
CA THR A 112 1.88 2.84 -19.08
C THR A 112 1.04 2.63 -20.35
N PRO A 113 -0.29 2.49 -20.28
CA PRO A 113 -1.13 2.42 -21.47
C PRO A 113 -1.02 3.70 -22.31
#